data_AF-A0AAW9LG15-F1
#
_entry.id   AF-A0AAW9LG15-F1
#
_cell.length_a   1.000
_cell.length_b   1.000
_cell.length_c   1.000
_cell.angle_alpha   90.00
_cell.angle_beta   90.00
_cell.angle_gamma   90.00
#
_symmetry.space_group_name_H-M   'P 1'
#
loop_
_entity.id
_entity.type
_entity.pdbx_description
1 polymer ?
#
loop_
_entity_poly.entity_id
_entity_poly.type
_entity_poly.pdbx_seq_one_letter_code
_entity_poly.pdbx_strand_id
1 'polypeptide(L)'
;MVELEDHIVDEIVHGGESLSLLDVFSRLERQHPHDRPGIARETVAAYLDALASRRDYDVDAEGFLTDVDAATTAETEWVGRDALYRLDSGRLSTYPQAFHDELGGSTDVPAYVSFLQNHVPEFKHDVSEGAAGEGISKDTLLEVVAIVGRTDRETATDELERYRAEGALVEDADQHPQAGVSLADDHGDVRDPDLDS
;
A
#
# COMPACT_ATOMS: atom_id res chain seq x y z
N MET A 1 -6.09 25.87 -6.50
CA MET A 1 -4.63 25.79 -6.41
C MET A 1 -4.34 24.62 -5.50
N VAL A 2 -3.55 23.66 -5.95
CA VAL A 2 -3.17 22.50 -5.13
C VAL A 2 -2.08 22.99 -4.17
N GLU A 3 -2.25 22.74 -2.88
CA GLU A 3 -1.18 22.97 -1.90
C GLU A 3 -0.23 21.77 -1.96
N LEU A 4 1.05 22.06 -2.27
CA LEU A 4 2.08 21.06 -2.43
C LEU A 4 2.86 20.90 -1.13
N GLU A 5 3.27 19.68 -0.87
CA GLU A 5 4.12 19.33 0.26
C GLU A 5 5.56 19.18 -0.24
N ASP A 6 6.42 20.12 0.12
CA ASP A 6 7.82 20.18 -0.37
C ASP A 6 8.60 18.89 -0.06
N HIS A 7 8.32 18.25 1.08
CA HIS A 7 8.99 17.01 1.48
C HIS A 7 8.71 15.85 0.50
N ILE A 8 7.52 15.79 -0.10
CA ILE A 8 7.16 14.76 -1.08
C ILE A 8 7.96 14.97 -2.37
N VAL A 9 8.10 16.23 -2.81
CA VAL A 9 8.93 16.59 -3.97
C VAL A 9 10.38 16.21 -3.72
N ASP A 10 10.92 16.54 -2.55
CA ASP A 10 12.30 16.21 -2.18
C ASP A 10 12.55 14.70 -2.10
N GLU A 11 11.60 13.91 -1.57
CA GLU A 11 11.67 12.45 -1.55
C GLU A 11 11.67 11.85 -2.96
N ILE A 12 10.82 12.35 -3.86
CA ILE A 12 10.78 11.90 -5.26
C ILE A 12 12.12 12.21 -5.96
N VAL A 13 12.65 13.42 -5.77
CA VAL A 13 13.96 13.79 -6.33
C VAL A 13 15.08 12.92 -5.75
N HIS A 14 15.05 12.62 -4.45
CA HIS A 14 16.04 11.76 -3.81
C HIS A 14 16.00 10.32 -4.33
N GLY A 15 14.81 9.78 -4.62
CA GLY A 15 14.66 8.48 -5.26
C GLY A 15 15.17 8.43 -6.71
N GLY A 16 15.28 9.58 -7.37
CA GLY A 16 15.90 9.69 -8.68
C GLY A 16 15.15 8.94 -9.79
N GLU A 17 15.88 8.53 -10.82
CA GLU A 17 15.37 7.74 -11.97
C GLU A 17 14.98 6.30 -11.60
N SER A 18 15.23 5.86 -10.35
CA SER A 18 14.91 4.50 -9.91
C SER A 18 13.45 4.31 -9.50
N LEU A 19 12.71 5.40 -9.30
CA LEU A 19 11.31 5.33 -8.92
C LEU A 19 10.44 4.98 -10.13
N SER A 20 9.65 3.93 -10.00
CA SER A 20 8.59 3.66 -10.97
C SER A 20 7.45 4.67 -10.83
N LEU A 21 6.60 4.73 -11.86
CA LEU A 21 5.37 5.52 -11.84
C LEU A 21 4.51 5.22 -10.61
N LEU A 22 4.41 3.94 -10.24
CA LEU A 22 3.59 3.49 -9.11
C LEU A 22 4.24 3.84 -7.77
N ASP A 23 5.57 3.83 -7.70
CA ASP A 23 6.28 4.29 -6.51
C ASP A 23 6.08 5.78 -6.27
N VAL A 24 6.04 6.59 -7.33
CA VAL A 24 5.71 8.01 -7.24
C VAL A 24 4.24 8.16 -6.82
N PHE A 25 3.33 7.44 -7.46
CA PHE A 25 1.89 7.56 -7.18
C PHE A 25 1.54 7.10 -5.75
N SER A 26 2.06 5.96 -5.30
CA SER A 26 1.88 5.45 -3.93
C SER A 26 2.38 6.47 -2.89
N ARG A 27 3.53 7.12 -3.14
CA ARG A 27 4.02 8.21 -2.26
C ARG A 27 3.05 9.38 -2.23
N LEU A 28 2.59 9.85 -3.39
CA LEU A 28 1.62 10.94 -3.47
C LEU A 28 0.33 10.58 -2.71
N GLU A 29 -0.20 9.38 -2.91
CA GLU A 29 -1.43 8.92 -2.26
C GLU A 29 -1.30 8.80 -0.75
N ARG A 30 -0.15 8.32 -0.27
CA ARG A 30 0.11 8.15 1.16
C ARG A 30 0.40 9.46 1.88
N GLN A 31 1.14 10.37 1.25
CA GLN A 31 1.71 11.54 1.95
C GLN A 31 0.94 12.84 1.68
N HIS A 32 0.27 12.98 0.53
CA HIS A 32 -0.51 14.19 0.26
C HIS A 32 -1.75 14.21 1.17
N PRO A 33 -2.02 15.30 1.90
CA PRO A 33 -3.22 15.39 2.73
C PRO A 33 -4.50 15.35 1.89
N HIS A 34 -5.36 14.37 2.13
CA HIS A 34 -6.70 14.29 1.52
C HIS A 34 -7.71 13.62 2.46
N ASP A 35 -8.98 13.95 2.25
CA ASP A 35 -10.10 13.45 3.05
C ASP A 35 -10.86 12.30 2.37
N ARG A 36 -10.43 11.90 1.17
CA ARG A 36 -11.15 10.99 0.28
C ARG A 36 -10.20 10.02 -0.39
N PRO A 37 -10.61 8.76 -0.61
CA PRO A 37 -9.84 7.77 -1.36
C PRO A 37 -9.23 8.31 -2.67
N GLY A 38 -7.98 7.95 -2.92
CA GLY A 38 -7.25 8.31 -4.12
C GLY A 38 -6.83 9.78 -4.24
N ILE A 39 -5.99 10.03 -5.23
CA ILE A 39 -5.46 11.34 -5.59
C ILE A 39 -6.17 11.88 -6.82
N ALA A 40 -6.47 13.18 -6.79
CA ALA A 40 -7.00 13.88 -7.94
C ALA A 40 -5.92 14.03 -9.01
N ARG A 41 -6.28 13.91 -10.28
CA ARG A 41 -5.32 14.03 -11.39
C ARG A 41 -4.64 15.40 -11.40
N GLU A 42 -5.37 16.44 -11.02
CA GLU A 42 -4.85 17.80 -10.89
C GLU A 42 -3.77 17.91 -9.81
N THR A 43 -3.87 17.12 -8.75
CA THR A 43 -2.82 17.04 -7.72
C THR A 43 -1.55 16.42 -8.29
N VAL A 44 -1.67 15.30 -9.03
CA VAL A 44 -0.51 14.65 -9.68
C VAL A 44 0.17 15.62 -10.64
N ALA A 45 -0.60 16.30 -11.51
CA ALA A 45 -0.07 17.28 -12.43
C ALA A 45 0.66 18.43 -11.71
N ALA A 46 0.13 18.92 -10.59
CA ALA A 46 0.77 19.98 -9.83
C ALA A 46 2.13 19.55 -9.22
N TYR A 47 2.26 18.31 -8.75
CA TYR A 47 3.56 17.79 -8.31
C TYR A 47 4.55 17.63 -9.46
N LEU A 48 4.10 17.16 -10.63
CA LEU A 48 4.94 17.04 -11.82
C LEU A 48 5.43 18.40 -12.32
N ASP A 49 4.57 19.42 -12.31
CA ASP A 49 4.96 20.80 -12.67
C ASP A 49 6.03 21.35 -11.70
N ALA A 50 5.91 21.04 -10.41
CA ALA A 50 6.91 21.42 -9.41
C ALA A 50 8.25 20.69 -9.62
N LEU A 51 8.20 19.40 -9.93
CA LEU A 51 9.38 18.60 -10.26
C LEU A 51 10.06 19.09 -11.55
N ALA A 52 9.30 19.40 -12.60
CA ALA A 52 9.83 19.95 -13.86
C ALA A 52 10.48 21.34 -13.70
N SER A 53 10.11 22.05 -12.62
CA SER A 53 10.70 23.35 -12.27
C SER A 53 12.04 23.22 -11.52
N ARG A 54 12.42 22.02 -11.06
CA ARG A 54 13.70 21.75 -10.41
C ARG A 54 14.83 21.73 -11.45
N ARG A 55 15.99 22.29 -11.09
CA ARG A 55 17.15 22.33 -12.00
C ARG A 55 18.02 21.07 -11.93
N ASP A 56 17.87 20.32 -10.86
CA ASP A 56 18.62 19.13 -10.48
C ASP A 56 17.88 17.83 -10.82
N TYR A 57 16.69 17.93 -11.41
CA TYR A 57 15.82 16.81 -11.74
C TYR A 57 15.18 17.04 -13.11
N ASP A 58 15.38 16.10 -14.04
CA ASP A 58 14.79 16.16 -15.37
C ASP A 58 13.60 15.19 -15.40
N VAL A 59 12.38 15.72 -15.49
CA VAL A 59 11.16 14.92 -15.56
C VAL A 59 10.36 15.31 -16.79
N ASP A 60 9.99 14.31 -17.58
CA ASP A 60 9.01 14.46 -18.65
C ASP A 60 7.60 14.38 -18.05
N ALA A 61 7.06 15.53 -17.61
CA ALA A 61 5.74 15.61 -17.00
C ALA A 61 4.62 15.14 -17.95
N GLU A 62 4.72 15.42 -19.25
CA GLU A 62 3.73 15.01 -20.24
C GLU A 62 3.80 13.50 -20.49
N GLY A 63 5.01 12.95 -20.59
CA GLY A 63 5.25 11.51 -20.67
C GLY A 63 4.70 10.78 -19.45
N PHE A 64 4.99 11.27 -18.24
CA PHE A 64 4.50 10.67 -16.99
C PHE A 64 2.97 10.64 -16.95
N LEU A 65 2.28 11.73 -17.33
CA LEU A 65 0.82 11.76 -17.36
C LEU A 65 0.24 10.80 -18.40
N THR A 66 0.94 10.57 -19.50
CA THR A 66 0.56 9.57 -20.52
C THR A 66 0.70 8.16 -19.96
N ASP A 67 1.77 7.88 -19.21
CA ASP A 67 1.97 6.59 -18.56
C ASP A 67 0.92 6.35 -17.46
N VAL A 68 0.50 7.40 -16.74
CA VAL A 68 -0.60 7.32 -15.77
C VAL A 68 -1.89 6.91 -16.47
N ASP A 69 -2.19 7.51 -17.64
CA ASP A 69 -3.35 7.12 -18.43
C ASP A 69 -3.28 5.67 -18.90
N ALA A 70 -2.11 5.21 -19.33
CA ALA A 70 -1.89 3.84 -19.80
C ALA A 70 -2.03 2.81 -18.66
N ALA A 71 -1.55 3.14 -17.46
CA ALA A 71 -1.68 2.30 -16.28
C ALA A 71 -3.08 2.35 -15.64
N THR A 72 -3.92 3.32 -16.02
CA THR A 72 -5.25 3.49 -15.42
C THR A 72 -6.23 2.44 -15.92
N THR A 73 -6.84 1.72 -14.99
CA THR A 73 -7.92 0.77 -15.21
C THR A 73 -9.25 1.25 -14.62
N ALA A 74 -10.35 0.76 -15.19
CA ALA A 74 -11.72 0.97 -14.68
C ALA A 74 -12.23 -0.24 -13.88
N GLU A 75 -11.38 -1.25 -13.67
CA GLU A 75 -11.71 -2.39 -12.84
C GLU A 75 -11.94 -1.96 -11.39
N THR A 76 -12.93 -2.56 -10.74
CA THR A 76 -13.31 -2.24 -9.35
C THR A 76 -12.78 -3.27 -8.35
N GLU A 77 -12.16 -4.33 -8.87
CA GLU A 77 -11.50 -5.40 -8.15
C GLU A 77 -10.00 -5.42 -8.49
N TRP A 78 -9.22 -6.14 -7.69
CA TRP A 78 -7.78 -6.23 -7.87
C TRP A 78 -7.43 -7.01 -9.14
N VAL A 79 -6.64 -6.39 -10.02
CA VAL A 79 -6.11 -7.02 -11.25
C VAL A 79 -4.59 -7.06 -11.32
N GLY A 80 -3.92 -6.50 -10.32
CA GLY A 80 -2.46 -6.50 -10.23
C GLY A 80 -1.91 -5.21 -9.61
N ARG A 81 -0.60 -5.27 -9.29
CA ARG A 81 0.16 -4.15 -8.70
C ARG A 81 0.51 -3.07 -9.71
N ASP A 82 0.57 -3.44 -10.99
CA ASP A 82 1.01 -2.56 -12.06
C ASP A 82 -0.09 -1.63 -12.59
N ALA A 83 -1.20 -1.49 -11.86
CA ALA A 83 -2.39 -0.77 -12.29
C ALA A 83 -2.75 0.38 -11.33
N LEU A 84 -3.21 1.48 -11.91
CA LEU A 84 -3.88 2.57 -11.19
C LEU A 84 -5.39 2.42 -11.37
N TYR A 85 -6.14 2.43 -10.28
CA TYR A 85 -7.58 2.23 -10.31
C TYR A 85 -8.31 3.56 -10.32
N ARG A 86 -9.21 3.73 -11.29
CA ARG A 86 -10.14 4.85 -11.29
C ARG A 86 -11.28 4.57 -10.32
N LEU A 87 -11.38 5.42 -9.30
CA LEU A 87 -12.46 5.38 -8.32
C LEU A 87 -13.70 6.10 -8.84
N ASP A 88 -14.86 5.82 -8.24
CA ASP A 88 -16.14 6.44 -8.62
C ASP A 88 -16.12 7.98 -8.48
N SER A 89 -15.27 8.49 -7.60
CA SER A 89 -15.04 9.92 -7.42
C SER A 89 -14.27 10.58 -8.58
N GLY A 90 -13.78 9.80 -9.54
CA GLY A 90 -12.88 10.23 -10.61
C GLY A 90 -11.41 10.36 -10.17
N ARG A 91 -11.10 10.04 -8.92
CA ARG A 91 -9.73 9.98 -8.38
C ARG A 91 -9.04 8.69 -8.79
N LEU A 92 -7.72 8.70 -8.75
CA LEU A 92 -6.88 7.54 -9.03
C LEU A 92 -6.28 7.00 -7.72
N SER A 93 -6.17 5.69 -7.59
CA SER A 93 -5.63 5.03 -6.40
C SER A 93 -4.81 3.82 -6.81
N THR A 94 -3.79 3.45 -6.02
CA THR A 94 -3.07 2.18 -6.23
C THR A 94 -3.89 0.95 -5.84
N TYR A 95 -4.99 1.15 -5.11
CA TYR A 95 -5.96 0.10 -4.74
C TYR A 95 -7.33 0.32 -5.40
N PRO A 96 -8.05 -0.77 -5.74
CA PRO A 96 -9.35 -0.70 -6.38
C PRO A 96 -10.46 -0.19 -5.45
N GLN A 97 -11.59 0.20 -6.04
CA GLN A 97 -12.77 0.71 -5.31
C GLN A 97 -13.23 -0.25 -4.19
N ALA A 98 -13.24 -1.56 -4.43
CA ALA A 98 -13.67 -2.55 -3.45
C ALA A 98 -12.89 -2.49 -2.12
N PHE A 99 -11.60 -2.14 -2.16
CA PHE A 99 -10.79 -2.01 -0.93
C PHE A 99 -11.25 -0.81 -0.11
N HIS A 100 -11.48 0.31 -0.78
CA HIS A 100 -11.94 1.54 -0.14
C HIS A 100 -13.37 1.44 0.38
N ASP A 101 -14.23 0.66 -0.27
CA ASP A 101 -15.60 0.44 0.19
C ASP A 101 -15.65 -0.47 1.43
N GLU A 102 -14.83 -1.52 1.46
CA GLU A 102 -14.84 -2.50 2.56
C GLU A 102 -14.03 -2.03 3.78
N LEU A 103 -12.86 -1.41 3.56
CA LEU A 103 -11.88 -1.11 4.61
C LEU A 103 -11.58 0.40 4.75
N GLY A 104 -12.12 1.24 3.87
CA GLY A 104 -11.73 2.64 3.76
C GLY A 104 -11.90 3.43 5.06
N GLY A 105 -10.83 4.08 5.51
CA GLY A 105 -10.82 4.84 6.78
C GLY A 105 -10.80 4.00 8.06
N SER A 106 -10.71 2.67 7.96
CA SER A 106 -10.48 1.79 9.10
C SER A 106 -8.98 1.58 9.32
N THR A 107 -8.58 1.41 10.59
CA THR A 107 -7.24 0.97 11.01
C THR A 107 -7.27 -0.45 11.60
N ASP A 108 -8.34 -1.20 11.37
CA ASP A 108 -8.52 -2.56 11.89
C ASP A 108 -7.66 -3.59 11.15
N VAL A 109 -6.38 -3.68 11.53
CA VAL A 109 -5.37 -4.50 10.85
C VAL A 109 -5.80 -5.97 10.64
N PRO A 110 -6.45 -6.67 11.60
CA PRO A 110 -7.02 -8.00 11.35
C PRO A 110 -8.02 -8.06 10.20
N ALA A 111 -8.87 -7.04 10.02
CA ALA A 111 -9.80 -6.98 8.90
C ALA A 111 -9.06 -6.87 7.56
N TYR A 112 -7.97 -6.09 7.51
CA TYR A 112 -7.11 -6.02 6.33
C TYR A 112 -6.46 -7.36 6.00
N VAL A 113 -5.90 -8.04 7.00
CA VAL A 113 -5.28 -9.37 6.82
C VAL A 113 -6.32 -10.36 6.29
N SER A 114 -7.49 -10.44 6.93
CA SER A 114 -8.58 -11.33 6.50
C SER A 114 -9.02 -11.04 5.07
N PHE A 115 -9.24 -9.76 4.74
CA PHE A 115 -9.68 -9.35 3.42
C PHE A 115 -8.66 -9.69 2.34
N LEU A 116 -7.39 -9.32 2.53
CA LEU A 116 -6.32 -9.58 1.57
C LEU A 116 -6.11 -11.09 1.36
N GLN A 117 -6.15 -11.88 2.43
CA GLN A 117 -6.00 -13.33 2.34
C GLN A 117 -7.13 -14.03 1.57
N ASN A 118 -8.35 -13.50 1.66
CA ASN A 118 -9.54 -14.09 1.04
C ASN A 118 -9.78 -13.61 -0.40
N HIS A 119 -9.46 -12.34 -0.67
CA HIS A 119 -9.82 -11.70 -1.94
C HIS A 119 -8.64 -11.49 -2.87
N VAL A 120 -7.39 -11.48 -2.37
CA VAL A 120 -6.21 -11.25 -3.21
C VAL A 120 -5.09 -12.26 -2.91
N PRO A 121 -5.16 -13.47 -3.48
CA PRO A 121 -4.21 -14.55 -3.21
C PRO A 121 -2.74 -14.17 -3.50
N GLU A 122 -2.52 -13.23 -4.42
CA GLU A 122 -1.18 -12.71 -4.76
C GLU A 122 -0.47 -12.07 -3.57
N PHE A 123 -1.20 -11.51 -2.60
CA PHE A 123 -0.62 -10.91 -1.38
C PHE A 123 -0.08 -11.96 -0.40
N LYS A 124 -0.56 -13.21 -0.46
CA LYS A 124 0.01 -14.34 0.32
C LYS A 124 1.35 -14.81 -0.24
N HIS A 125 1.61 -14.51 -1.51
CA HIS A 125 2.78 -14.98 -2.26
C HIS A 125 3.65 -13.81 -2.71
N ASP A 126 3.62 -12.68 -2.00
CA ASP A 126 4.53 -11.58 -2.26
C ASP A 126 5.94 -11.96 -1.81
N VAL A 127 6.57 -12.80 -2.63
CA VAL A 127 7.94 -13.28 -2.59
C VAL A 127 8.85 -12.20 -3.20
N SER A 128 8.52 -10.91 -3.02
CA SER A 128 9.47 -9.83 -3.30
C SER A 128 10.55 -9.88 -2.22
N GLU A 129 11.58 -10.67 -2.51
CA GLU A 129 12.90 -10.66 -1.88
C GLU A 129 12.92 -10.71 -0.33
N GLY A 130 12.40 -11.80 0.25
CA GLY A 130 12.80 -12.20 1.61
C GLY A 130 11.71 -12.36 2.66
N ALA A 131 10.42 -12.37 2.28
CA ALA A 131 9.36 -12.83 3.17
C ALA A 131 9.58 -14.31 3.52
N ALA A 132 10.05 -14.58 4.75
CA ALA A 132 10.47 -15.90 5.22
C ALA A 132 9.31 -16.67 5.89
N GLY A 133 8.08 -16.62 5.35
CA GLY A 133 6.95 -17.29 6.00
C GLY A 133 5.61 -17.18 5.27
N GLU A 134 4.60 -17.88 5.78
CA GLU A 134 3.22 -17.86 5.30
C GLU A 134 2.50 -16.59 5.80
N GLY A 135 1.96 -15.77 4.90
CA GLY A 135 1.19 -14.57 5.27
C GLY A 135 1.43 -13.38 4.35
N ILE A 136 0.95 -12.21 4.77
CA ILE A 136 1.15 -10.94 4.05
C ILE A 136 2.37 -10.26 4.65
N SER A 137 3.30 -9.78 3.83
CA SER A 137 4.48 -9.08 4.36
C SER A 137 4.07 -7.83 5.15
N LYS A 138 4.79 -7.56 6.25
CA LYS A 138 4.54 -6.39 7.10
C LYS A 138 4.53 -5.09 6.31
N ASP A 139 5.49 -4.92 5.39
CA ASP A 139 5.59 -3.70 4.59
C ASP A 139 4.37 -3.49 3.69
N THR A 140 3.93 -4.55 2.99
CA THR A 140 2.74 -4.49 2.15
C THR A 140 1.49 -4.23 2.98
N LEU A 141 1.35 -4.87 4.15
CA LEU A 141 0.21 -4.63 5.04
C LEU A 141 0.16 -3.18 5.53
N LEU A 142 1.29 -2.63 5.98
CA LEU A 142 1.37 -1.24 6.44
C LEU A 142 1.09 -0.25 5.31
N GLU A 143 1.52 -0.55 4.08
CA GLU A 143 1.21 0.27 2.92
C GLU A 143 -0.29 0.30 2.60
N VAL A 144 -0.94 -0.86 2.54
CA VAL A 144 -2.38 -0.96 2.29
C VAL A 144 -3.16 -0.23 3.37
N VAL A 145 -2.83 -0.44 4.65
CA VAL A 145 -3.50 0.22 5.78
C VAL A 145 -3.30 1.74 5.74
N ALA A 146 -2.10 2.22 5.41
CA ALA A 146 -1.85 3.65 5.32
C ALA A 146 -2.69 4.30 4.20
N ILE A 147 -2.73 3.69 3.01
CA ILE A 147 -3.42 4.24 1.85
C ILE A 147 -4.94 4.11 1.98
N VAL A 148 -5.46 2.91 2.21
CA VAL A 148 -6.91 2.65 2.27
C VAL A 148 -7.50 3.13 3.60
N GLY A 149 -6.77 2.94 4.69
CA GLY A 149 -7.15 3.42 6.03
C GLY A 149 -7.01 4.93 6.19
N ARG A 150 -6.36 5.61 5.23
CA ARG A 150 -6.12 7.06 5.23
C ARG A 150 -5.44 7.50 6.54
N THR A 151 -4.40 6.77 6.90
CA THR A 151 -3.61 6.99 8.11
C THR A 151 -2.12 7.00 7.77
N ASP A 152 -1.30 7.50 8.68
CA ASP A 152 0.15 7.47 8.49
C ASP A 152 0.74 6.10 8.89
N ARG A 153 1.98 5.86 8.45
CA ARG A 153 2.68 4.60 8.68
C ARG A 153 2.99 4.34 10.15
N GLU A 154 3.20 5.38 10.96
CA GLU A 154 3.45 5.24 12.39
C GLU A 154 2.18 4.73 13.08
N THR A 155 1.03 5.37 12.82
CA THR A 155 -0.27 4.91 13.32
C THR A 155 -0.60 3.48 12.87
N ALA A 156 -0.36 3.14 11.59
CA ALA A 156 -0.56 1.78 11.10
C ALA A 156 0.34 0.75 11.81
N THR A 157 1.59 1.14 12.13
CA THR A 157 2.53 0.30 12.87
C THR A 157 2.08 0.09 14.31
N ASP A 158 1.65 1.16 14.99
CA ASP A 158 1.16 1.09 16.36
C ASP A 158 -0.06 0.16 16.49
N GLU A 159 -1.00 0.23 15.55
CA GLU A 159 -2.16 -0.67 15.53
C GLU A 159 -1.76 -2.13 15.29
N LEU A 160 -0.82 -2.38 14.37
CA LEU A 160 -0.29 -3.72 14.12
C LEU A 160 0.38 -4.31 15.38
N GLU A 161 1.24 -3.54 16.05
CA GLU A 161 1.90 -3.99 17.28
C GLU A 161 0.90 -4.20 18.43
N ARG A 162 -0.15 -3.37 18.52
CA ARG A 162 -1.24 -3.54 19.48
C ARG A 162 -1.94 -4.89 19.29
N TYR A 163 -2.35 -5.20 18.07
CA TYR A 163 -3.05 -6.46 17.79
C TYR A 163 -2.17 -7.71 17.97
N ARG A 164 -0.85 -7.59 17.78
CA ARG A 164 0.11 -8.64 18.16
C ARG A 164 0.17 -8.86 19.66
N ALA A 165 0.26 -7.78 20.44
CA ALA A 165 0.30 -7.86 21.89
C ALA A 165 -1.00 -8.46 22.47
N GLU A 166 -2.13 -8.25 21.80
CA GLU A 166 -3.43 -8.84 22.12
C GLU A 166 -3.59 -10.30 21.65
N GLY A 167 -2.65 -10.81 20.85
CA GLY A 167 -2.67 -12.17 20.31
C GLY A 167 -3.66 -12.40 19.17
N ALA A 168 -4.18 -11.34 18.55
CA ALA A 168 -5.07 -11.44 17.39
C ALA A 168 -4.31 -11.70 16.08
N LEU A 169 -3.04 -11.29 16.02
CA LEU A 169 -2.14 -11.48 14.88
C LEU A 169 -0.89 -12.23 15.31
N VAL A 170 -0.37 -13.08 14.43
CA VAL A 170 0.87 -13.83 14.62
C VAL A 170 1.82 -13.49 13.46
N GLU A 171 3.10 -13.31 13.77
CA GLU A 171 4.18 -13.34 12.78
C GLU A 171 4.81 -14.73 12.77
N ASP A 172 5.15 -15.24 11.58
CA ASP A 172 5.89 -16.48 11.45
C ASP A 172 7.19 -16.45 12.29
N ALA A 173 7.59 -17.60 12.83
CA ALA A 173 8.57 -17.73 13.91
C ALA A 173 10.00 -17.26 13.54
N ASP A 174 10.25 -16.99 12.27
CA ASP A 174 11.45 -16.31 11.82
C ASP A 174 11.36 -14.82 12.14
N GLN A 175 12.16 -14.37 13.12
CA GLN A 175 12.33 -12.98 13.60
C GLN A 175 12.88 -12.00 12.53
N HIS A 176 12.60 -12.24 11.25
CA HIS A 176 12.96 -11.36 10.16
C HIS A 176 12.03 -10.13 10.14
N PRO A 177 12.57 -8.92 9.87
CA PRO A 177 11.77 -7.69 9.80
C PRO A 177 10.69 -7.71 8.70
N GLN A 178 10.70 -8.73 7.84
CA GLN A 178 9.77 -8.97 6.72
C GLN A 178 8.91 -10.22 6.94
N ALA A 179 8.75 -10.70 8.18
CA ALA A 179 7.94 -11.87 8.48
C ALA A 179 6.49 -11.69 7.99
N GLY A 180 5.89 -12.80 7.54
CA GLY A 180 4.48 -12.83 7.13
C GLY A 180 3.57 -12.63 8.33
N VAL A 181 2.55 -11.77 8.18
CA VAL A 181 1.50 -11.51 9.16
C VAL A 181 0.24 -12.31 8.78
N SER A 182 -0.31 -13.03 9.75
CA SER A 182 -1.54 -13.82 9.61
C SER A 182 -2.42 -13.71 10.86
N LEU A 183 -3.68 -14.12 10.75
CA LEU A 183 -4.60 -14.21 11.88
C LEU A 183 -4.19 -15.36 12.80
N ALA A 184 -4.32 -15.17 14.11
CA ALA A 184 -3.92 -16.20 15.09
C ALA A 184 -4.67 -17.54 14.91
N ASP A 185 -5.91 -17.50 14.43
CA ASP A 185 -6.72 -18.72 14.19
C ASP A 185 -6.26 -19.52 12.96
N ASP A 186 -5.55 -18.90 12.02
CA ASP A 186 -4.99 -19.57 10.83
C ASP A 186 -3.71 -20.35 11.14
N HIS A 187 -3.00 -20.01 12.22
CA HIS A 187 -1.82 -20.75 12.72
C HIS A 187 -2.22 -22.03 13.49
N GLY A 188 -3.48 -22.43 13.42
CA GLY A 188 -4.10 -23.48 14.23
C GLY A 188 -4.29 -24.84 13.55
N ASP A 189 -3.27 -25.43 12.91
CA ASP A 189 -3.16 -26.91 12.82
C ASP A 189 -1.72 -27.39 12.54
N VAL A 190 -0.83 -27.21 13.51
CA VAL A 190 0.24 -28.20 13.70
C VAL A 190 -0.03 -28.87 15.04
N ARG A 191 -0.97 -29.82 15.02
CA ARG A 191 -1.00 -30.89 16.02
C ARG A 191 0.34 -31.62 15.95
N ASP A 192 1.20 -31.37 16.92
CA ASP A 192 2.32 -32.24 17.25
C ASP A 192 1.74 -33.63 17.62
N PRO A 193 1.90 -34.68 16.79
CA PRO A 193 1.28 -35.98 17.04
C PRO A 193 2.11 -36.91 17.92
N ASP A 194 3.25 -36.48 18.47
CA ASP A 194 4.23 -37.37 19.12
C ASP A 194 4.45 -37.12 20.62
N LEU A 195 3.37 -37.03 21.41
CA LEU A 195 3.44 -37.17 22.88
C LEU A 195 2.37 -38.14 23.41
N ASP A 196 2.36 -39.36 22.90
CA ASP A 196 1.93 -40.51 23.71
C ASP A 196 2.54 -41.82 23.17
N SER A 197 3.68 -42.25 23.74
CA SER A 197 4.16 -43.64 23.84
C SER A 197 5.38 -43.77 24.75
#